data_AF-A0A819BX58-F1
#
_entry.id   AF-A0A819BX58-F1
#
_cell.length_a   1.000
_cell.length_b   1.000
_cell.length_c   1.000
_cell.angle_alpha   90.00
_cell.angle_beta   90.00
_cell.angle_gamma   90.00
#
_symmetry.space_group_name_H-M   'P 1'
#
loop_
_entity.id
_entity.type
_entity.pdbx_description
1 polymer ?
#
loop_
_entity_poly.entity_id
_entity_poly.type
_entity_poly.pdbx_seq_one_letter_code
_entity_poly.pdbx_strand_id
1 'polypeptide(L)'
;MWRGVPEDLSTIYPTGKEFTWWGISSCTSSISVLESSKYVGTSGARTMFSIETNSGKLIRSDSDFQEEDEILLPPGIYLKVIDTFSSVNGLHVIHLREISPPYKMLADPFDLNQWQQALPQSKPSSHTTSSRKKEEKYSTTSVTLKPSVQVSSIKGKTGEYGYTPETKNVRY
;
A
#
# COMPACT_ATOMS: atom_id res chain seq x y z
N MET A 1 12.68 -8.07 3.45
CA MET A 1 11.44 -8.89 3.47
C MET A 1 11.52 -9.98 2.41
N TRP A 2 10.62 -10.96 2.44
CA TRP A 2 10.69 -12.14 1.58
C TRP A 2 9.40 -12.40 0.83
N ARG A 3 9.49 -12.88 -0.42
CA ARG A 3 8.34 -13.34 -1.21
C ARG A 3 8.67 -14.65 -1.90
N GLY A 4 7.71 -15.57 -1.86
CA GLY A 4 7.79 -16.87 -2.49
C GLY A 4 6.97 -17.00 -3.76
N VAL A 5 7.50 -17.68 -4.78
CA VAL A 5 6.75 -18.11 -5.97
C VAL A 5 7.14 -19.56 -6.32
N PRO A 6 6.17 -20.48 -6.50
CA PRO A 6 6.43 -21.88 -6.84
C PRO A 6 6.75 -22.06 -8.35
N GLU A 7 7.67 -21.25 -8.87
CA GLU A 7 8.13 -21.25 -10.26
C GLU A 7 9.59 -20.77 -10.32
N ASP A 8 10.37 -21.23 -11.31
CA ASP A 8 11.70 -20.68 -11.61
C ASP A 8 11.57 -19.40 -12.44
N LEU A 9 11.96 -18.26 -11.85
CA LEU A 9 11.96 -16.96 -12.48
C LEU A 9 13.38 -16.42 -12.72
N SER A 10 14.41 -17.23 -12.50
CA SER A 10 15.82 -16.80 -12.55
C SER A 10 16.21 -16.19 -13.89
N THR A 11 15.68 -16.72 -15.00
CA THR A 11 15.93 -16.22 -16.35
C THR A 11 15.30 -14.83 -16.61
N ILE A 12 14.22 -14.50 -15.92
CA ILE A 12 13.50 -13.24 -16.06
C ILE A 12 14.17 -12.14 -15.24
N TYR A 13 14.91 -12.49 -14.18
CA TYR A 13 15.55 -11.56 -13.26
C TYR A 13 17.07 -11.76 -13.18
N PRO A 14 17.80 -11.52 -14.28
CA PRO A 14 19.26 -11.55 -14.24
C PRO A 14 19.82 -10.41 -13.39
N THR A 15 20.99 -10.63 -12.78
CA THR A 15 21.72 -9.62 -12.02
C THR A 15 21.90 -8.32 -12.81
N GLY A 16 21.68 -7.19 -12.14
CA GLY A 16 21.77 -5.85 -12.73
C GLY A 16 20.49 -5.36 -13.41
N LYS A 17 19.49 -6.22 -13.64
CA LYS A 17 18.20 -5.80 -14.19
C LYS A 17 17.49 -4.81 -13.26
N GLU A 18 17.00 -3.72 -13.83
CA GLU A 18 16.17 -2.73 -13.15
C GLU A 18 14.76 -2.75 -13.75
N PHE A 19 13.74 -2.64 -12.92
CA PHE A 19 12.35 -2.77 -13.35
C PHE A 19 11.36 -2.21 -12.33
N THR A 20 10.14 -1.93 -12.82
CA THR A 20 9.00 -1.53 -11.99
C THR A 20 8.21 -2.75 -11.54
N TRP A 21 7.98 -2.87 -10.23
CA TRP A 21 7.10 -3.88 -9.67
C TRP A 21 5.66 -3.37 -9.65
N TRP A 22 4.86 -3.71 -10.66
CA TRP A 22 3.55 -3.08 -10.87
C TRP A 22 2.44 -3.55 -9.93
N GLY A 23 2.51 -4.76 -9.41
CA GLY A 23 1.43 -5.34 -8.59
C GLY A 23 1.60 -5.05 -7.10
N ILE A 24 0.49 -5.07 -6.35
CA ILE A 24 0.56 -5.27 -4.90
C ILE A 24 1.04 -6.71 -4.67
N SER A 25 1.93 -6.92 -3.71
CA SER A 25 2.43 -8.27 -3.42
C SER A 25 2.55 -8.51 -1.93
N SER A 26 1.94 -9.60 -1.47
CA SER A 26 2.14 -10.10 -0.12
C SER A 26 3.56 -10.65 0.03
N CYS A 27 4.19 -10.27 1.14
CA CYS A 27 5.54 -10.62 1.56
C CYS A 27 5.51 -10.93 3.06
N THR A 28 6.60 -11.48 3.59
CA THR A 28 6.75 -11.76 5.03
C THR A 28 8.10 -11.25 5.53
N SER A 29 8.19 -10.89 6.81
CA SER A 29 9.48 -10.68 7.49
C SER A 29 10.13 -12.00 7.92
N SER A 30 9.36 -13.08 8.00
CA SER A 30 9.78 -14.38 8.53
C SER A 30 10.02 -15.40 7.42
N ILE A 31 11.27 -15.79 7.24
CA ILE A 31 11.65 -16.75 6.19
C ILE A 31 11.01 -18.14 6.38
N SER A 32 10.78 -18.55 7.64
CA SER A 32 10.20 -19.85 7.96
C SER A 32 8.75 -19.99 7.47
N VAL A 33 8.02 -18.88 7.35
CA VAL A 33 6.67 -18.87 6.76
C VAL A 33 6.72 -19.41 5.33
N LEU A 34 7.76 -19.08 4.55
CA LEU A 34 7.87 -19.49 3.16
C LEU A 34 8.14 -20.99 2.97
N GLU A 35 8.66 -21.68 3.98
CA GLU A 35 8.96 -23.13 3.92
C GLU A 35 7.68 -23.99 3.88
N SER A 36 6.54 -23.43 4.27
CA SER A 36 5.23 -24.08 4.15
C SER A 36 4.86 -24.37 2.69
N SER A 37 4.24 -25.52 2.45
CA SER A 37 3.76 -25.92 1.12
C SER A 37 2.67 -25.01 0.55
N LYS A 38 2.05 -24.15 1.39
CA LYS A 38 1.13 -23.11 0.94
C LYS A 38 1.83 -21.98 0.16
N TYR A 39 3.15 -21.83 0.33
CA TYR A 39 3.95 -20.76 -0.25
C TYR A 39 4.99 -21.32 -1.22
N VAL A 40 6.26 -21.42 -0.80
CA VAL A 40 7.37 -21.90 -1.64
C VAL A 40 7.53 -23.40 -1.47
N GLY A 41 7.38 -23.89 -0.25
CA GLY A 41 7.73 -25.28 0.08
C GLY A 41 9.24 -25.55 -0.02
N THR A 42 9.60 -26.82 0.09
CA THR A 42 11.00 -27.26 0.22
C THR A 42 11.55 -27.98 -1.00
N SER A 43 10.76 -28.17 -2.06
CA SER A 43 11.15 -28.92 -3.26
C SER A 43 10.51 -28.36 -4.53
N GLY A 44 11.03 -28.76 -5.70
CA GLY A 44 10.58 -28.28 -7.01
C GLY A 44 11.23 -26.95 -7.43
N ALA A 45 11.06 -26.60 -8.70
CA ALA A 45 11.52 -25.34 -9.26
C ALA A 45 10.75 -24.18 -8.62
N ARG A 46 11.46 -23.30 -7.92
CA ARG A 46 10.85 -22.25 -7.11
C ARG A 46 11.77 -21.07 -6.91
N THR A 47 11.16 -19.91 -6.67
CA THR A 47 11.86 -18.65 -6.52
C THR A 47 11.53 -18.01 -5.18
N MET A 48 12.56 -17.58 -4.47
CA MET A 48 12.46 -16.75 -3.27
C MET A 48 13.10 -15.39 -3.55
N PHE A 49 12.30 -14.33 -3.46
CA PHE A 49 12.79 -12.96 -3.52
C PHE A 49 13.20 -12.50 -2.13
N SER A 50 14.45 -12.05 -1.99
CA SER A 50 14.90 -11.24 -0.86
C SER A 50 14.80 -9.78 -1.27
N ILE A 51 14.00 -8.98 -0.59
CA ILE A 51 13.70 -7.60 -1.01
C ILE A 51 14.12 -6.63 0.10
N GLU A 52 15.11 -5.79 -0.20
CA GLU A 52 15.51 -4.63 0.59
C GLU A 52 14.68 -3.41 0.15
N THR A 53 13.77 -2.93 0.99
CA THR A 53 12.85 -1.82 0.69
C THR A 53 12.43 -1.11 1.97
N ASN A 54 12.13 0.19 1.86
CA ASN A 54 11.52 0.98 2.94
C ASN A 54 10.03 1.26 2.70
N SER A 55 9.50 0.81 1.56
CA SER A 55 8.13 1.08 1.10
C SER A 55 7.12 0.01 1.56
N GLY A 56 7.59 -1.10 2.14
CA GLY A 56 6.72 -2.17 2.63
C GLY A 56 5.87 -1.74 3.83
N LYS A 57 4.60 -2.17 3.86
CA LYS A 57 3.68 -1.91 4.97
C LYS A 57 3.40 -3.20 5.74
N LEU A 58 3.84 -3.26 7.00
CA LEU A 58 3.43 -4.31 7.93
C LEU A 58 1.93 -4.19 8.21
N ILE A 59 1.19 -5.29 8.02
CA ILE A 59 -0.27 -5.36 8.20
C ILE A 59 -0.70 -6.43 9.22
N ARG A 60 0.23 -6.91 10.05
CA ARG A 60 -0.03 -7.95 11.06
C ARG A 60 -1.28 -7.67 11.92
N SER A 61 -1.52 -6.43 12.32
CA SER A 61 -2.68 -6.03 13.13
C SER A 61 -4.03 -6.21 12.43
N ASP A 62 -4.01 -6.16 11.10
CA ASP A 62 -5.20 -6.11 10.24
C ASP A 62 -5.35 -7.38 9.38
N SER A 63 -4.45 -8.36 9.57
CA SER A 63 -4.45 -9.63 8.85
C SER A 63 -5.14 -10.73 9.67
N ASP A 64 -5.91 -11.58 8.99
CA ASP A 64 -6.47 -12.80 9.57
C ASP A 64 -5.38 -13.82 9.95
N PHE A 65 -4.18 -13.71 9.37
CA PHE A 65 -3.04 -14.60 9.58
C PHE A 65 -1.87 -13.86 10.25
N GLN A 66 -2.07 -13.45 11.50
CA GLN A 66 -1.11 -12.62 12.24
C GLN A 66 0.29 -13.26 12.42
N GLU A 67 0.38 -14.59 12.37
CA GLU A 67 1.64 -15.33 12.52
C GLU A 67 2.53 -15.28 11.27
N GLU A 68 2.01 -14.78 10.14
CA GLU A 68 2.77 -14.69 8.90
C GLU A 68 3.66 -13.45 8.83
N ASP A 69 3.54 -12.54 9.80
CA ASP A 69 4.21 -11.23 9.80
C ASP A 69 4.11 -10.55 8.43
N GLU A 70 2.88 -10.51 7.90
CA GLU A 70 2.61 -10.09 6.54
C GLU A 70 2.97 -8.62 6.31
N ILE A 71 3.73 -8.39 5.22
CA ILE A 71 4.12 -7.09 4.71
C ILE A 71 3.58 -6.96 3.29
N LEU A 72 2.76 -5.93 3.05
CA LEU A 72 2.35 -5.57 1.69
C LEU A 72 3.43 -4.74 1.02
N LEU A 73 3.92 -5.25 -0.10
CA LEU A 73 4.73 -4.48 -1.04
C LEU A 73 3.80 -3.64 -1.93
N PRO A 74 3.92 -2.30 -1.92
CA PRO A 74 3.08 -1.45 -2.75
C PRO A 74 3.41 -1.61 -4.25
N PRO A 75 2.45 -1.29 -5.12
CA PRO A 75 2.67 -1.30 -6.56
C PRO A 75 3.52 -0.11 -6.98
N GLY A 76 4.15 -0.21 -8.14
CA GLY A 76 4.87 0.88 -8.79
C GLY A 76 6.25 1.19 -8.21
N ILE A 77 6.76 0.38 -7.26
CA ILE A 77 8.12 0.56 -6.76
C ILE A 77 9.16 0.16 -7.81
N TYR A 78 10.34 0.78 -7.75
CA TYR A 78 11.42 0.52 -8.70
C TYR A 78 12.52 -0.29 -8.02
N LEU A 79 12.83 -1.46 -8.60
CA LEU A 79 13.71 -2.45 -8.01
C LEU A 79 14.89 -2.75 -8.93
N LYS A 80 16.02 -3.11 -8.33
CA LYS A 80 17.20 -3.63 -9.01
C LYS A 80 17.51 -5.03 -8.50
N VAL A 81 17.82 -5.95 -9.41
CA VAL A 81 18.41 -7.24 -9.07
C VAL A 81 19.87 -7.02 -8.68
N ILE A 82 20.17 -7.19 -7.39
CA ILE A 82 21.52 -7.04 -6.84
C ILE A 82 22.34 -8.30 -7.09
N ASP A 83 21.77 -9.47 -6.83
CA ASP A 83 22.44 -10.74 -7.03
C ASP A 83 21.43 -11.89 -7.16
N THR A 84 21.89 -13.03 -7.65
CA THR A 84 21.10 -14.25 -7.79
C THR A 84 21.88 -15.45 -7.30
N PHE A 85 21.22 -16.36 -6.58
CA PHE A 85 21.79 -17.62 -6.12
C PHE A 85 20.87 -18.77 -6.52
N SER A 86 21.43 -19.87 -7.02
CA SER A 86 20.67 -21.06 -7.38
C SER A 86 21.24 -22.26 -6.62
N SER A 87 20.37 -22.96 -5.90
CA SER A 87 20.70 -24.18 -5.19
C SER A 87 20.47 -25.42 -6.06
N VAL A 88 21.19 -26.50 -5.77
CA VAL A 88 21.04 -27.80 -6.45
C VAL A 88 19.64 -28.42 -6.31
N ASN A 89 18.83 -27.97 -5.33
CA ASN A 89 17.48 -28.47 -5.07
C ASN A 89 16.37 -27.68 -5.79
N GLY A 90 16.69 -26.89 -6.81
CA GLY A 90 15.72 -26.12 -7.61
C GLY A 90 15.21 -24.84 -6.94
N LEU A 91 15.82 -24.41 -5.83
CA LEU A 91 15.56 -23.10 -5.26
C LEU A 91 16.43 -22.03 -5.92
N HIS A 92 15.78 -21.00 -6.45
CA HIS A 92 16.40 -19.78 -6.94
C HIS A 92 16.13 -18.64 -5.95
N VAL A 93 17.17 -17.97 -5.49
CA VAL A 93 17.08 -16.79 -4.64
C VAL A 93 17.46 -15.58 -5.47
N ILE A 94 16.57 -14.59 -5.53
CA ILE A 94 16.80 -13.33 -6.23
C ILE A 94 16.84 -12.22 -5.18
N HIS A 95 17.98 -11.56 -5.06
CA HIS A 95 18.16 -10.43 -4.18
C HIS A 95 17.80 -9.13 -4.92
N LEU A 96 16.78 -8.43 -4.43
CA LEU A 96 16.28 -7.17 -4.95
C LEU A 96 16.54 -6.04 -3.95
N ARG A 97 16.84 -4.86 -4.48
CA ARG A 97 16.88 -3.62 -3.71
C ARG A 97 16.03 -2.55 -4.38
N GLU A 98 15.24 -1.86 -3.57
CA GLU A 98 14.53 -0.65 -4.00
C GLU A 98 15.52 0.48 -4.29
N ILE A 99 15.34 1.09 -5.45
CA ILE A 99 16.16 2.21 -5.93
C ILE A 99 15.24 3.31 -6.44
N SER A 100 15.74 4.53 -6.55
CA SER A 100 14.98 5.61 -7.16
C SER A 100 14.74 5.34 -8.65
N PRO A 101 13.52 5.51 -9.16
CA PRO A 101 13.25 5.36 -10.58
C PRO A 101 13.99 6.43 -11.40
N PRO A 102 14.44 6.10 -12.62
CA PRO A 102 15.12 7.05 -13.50
C PRO A 102 14.16 8.06 -14.15
N TYR A 103 12.87 7.98 -13.86
CA TYR A 103 11.82 8.86 -14.34
C TYR A 103 11.05 9.45 -13.17
N LYS A 104 10.48 10.64 -13.39
CA LYS A 104 9.61 11.29 -12.40
C LYS A 104 8.37 10.43 -12.22
N MET A 105 8.16 9.92 -11.00
CA MET A 105 6.91 9.27 -10.60
C MET A 105 5.76 10.29 -10.60
N LEU A 106 4.53 9.81 -10.39
CA LEU A 106 3.36 10.69 -10.27
C LEU A 106 3.69 11.85 -9.33
N ALA A 107 3.35 13.05 -9.80
CA ALA A 107 3.42 14.23 -8.96
C ALA A 107 2.58 14.03 -7.70
N ASP A 108 2.98 14.68 -6.62
CA ASP A 108 2.15 14.77 -5.43
C ASP A 108 0.77 15.31 -5.83
N PRO A 109 -0.31 14.54 -5.65
CA PRO A 109 -1.66 14.96 -6.03
C PRO A 109 -2.12 16.20 -5.26
N PHE A 110 -1.43 16.57 -4.17
CA PHE A 110 -1.71 17.75 -3.35
C PHE A 110 -0.69 18.86 -3.51
N ASP A 111 0.22 18.80 -4.49
CA ASP A 111 1.04 19.95 -4.87
C ASP A 111 0.15 21.01 -5.56
N LEU A 112 -0.43 21.90 -4.75
CA LEU A 112 -1.34 22.96 -5.18
C LEU A 112 -0.72 23.90 -6.21
N ASN A 113 0.61 23.98 -6.30
CA ASN A 113 1.29 24.77 -7.32
C ASN A 113 1.11 24.18 -8.72
N GLN A 114 0.93 22.86 -8.83
CA GLN A 114 0.66 22.19 -10.11
C GLN A 114 -0.78 22.41 -10.58
N TRP A 115 -1.74 22.46 -9.65
CA TRP A 115 -3.15 22.72 -9.97
C TRP A 115 -3.37 24.14 -10.52
N GLN A 116 -2.61 25.13 -10.06
CA GLN A 116 -2.68 26.51 -10.59
C GLN A 116 -2.21 26.63 -12.05
N GLN A 117 -1.35 25.72 -12.50
CA GLN A 117 -0.86 25.69 -13.88
C GLN A 117 -1.80 24.89 -14.81
N ALA A 118 -2.53 23.91 -14.26
CA ALA A 118 -3.42 23.05 -15.02
C ALA A 118 -4.84 23.64 -15.21
N LEU A 119 -5.27 24.56 -14.36
CA LEU A 119 -6.57 25.23 -14.49
C LEU A 119 -6.49 26.37 -15.52
N PRO A 120 -7.44 26.48 -16.46
CA PRO A 120 -7.49 27.61 -17.39
C PRO A 120 -7.62 28.92 -16.59
N GLN A 121 -6.62 29.78 -16.72
CA GLN A 121 -6.65 31.13 -16.17
C GLN A 121 -7.91 31.83 -16.70
N SER A 122 -8.83 32.21 -15.81
CA SER A 122 -9.97 33.02 -16.20
C SER A 122 -9.43 34.35 -16.74
N LYS A 123 -9.68 34.64 -18.02
CA LYS A 123 -9.44 35.98 -18.56
C LYS A 123 -10.25 36.96 -17.69
N PRO A 124 -9.66 38.05 -17.19
CA PRO A 124 -10.44 39.05 -16.50
C PRO A 124 -11.48 39.61 -17.48
N SER A 125 -12.76 39.32 -17.24
CA SER A 125 -13.83 39.89 -18.05
C SER A 125 -13.88 41.39 -17.78
N SER A 126 -13.68 42.19 -18.81
CA SER A 126 -13.91 43.62 -18.78
C SER A 126 -15.41 43.90 -18.68
N HIS A 127 -15.96 43.82 -17.48
CA HIS A 127 -17.28 44.36 -17.18
C HIS A 127 -17.11 45.67 -16.43
N THR A 128 -17.31 46.76 -17.18
CA THR A 128 -17.53 48.11 -16.68
C THR A 128 -18.50 48.10 -15.51
N THR A 129 -18.03 48.56 -14.35
CA THR A 129 -18.82 48.68 -13.14
C THR A 129 -19.88 49.78 -13.34
N SER A 130 -21.11 49.37 -13.66
CA SER A 130 -22.28 50.24 -13.48
C SER A 130 -22.68 50.17 -12.00
N SER A 131 -22.32 51.21 -11.27
CA SER A 131 -22.69 51.41 -9.87
C SER A 131 -24.21 51.54 -9.73
N ARG A 132 -24.86 50.55 -9.12
CA ARG A 132 -26.22 50.69 -8.58
C ARG A 132 -26.22 50.30 -7.11
N LYS A 133 -26.27 51.31 -6.24
CA LYS A 133 -26.56 51.15 -4.81
C LYS A 133 -27.90 50.44 -4.64
N LYS A 134 -27.91 49.34 -3.88
CA LYS A 134 -29.11 48.88 -3.18
C LYS A 134 -28.68 48.40 -1.79
N GLU A 135 -29.24 49.05 -0.79
CA GLU A 135 -29.11 48.73 0.63
C GLU A 135 -29.79 47.39 0.91
N GLU A 136 -29.07 46.47 1.55
CA GLU A 136 -29.67 45.31 2.19
C GLU A 136 -29.31 45.30 3.68
N LYS A 137 -30.37 45.30 4.48
CA LYS A 137 -30.38 45.39 5.93
C LYS A 137 -29.87 44.08 6.53
N TYR A 138 -28.83 44.15 7.36
CA TYR A 138 -28.38 43.04 8.18
C TYR A 138 -29.44 42.73 9.25
N SER A 139 -29.95 41.49 9.26
CA SER A 139 -30.67 40.92 10.39
C SER A 139 -29.77 39.88 11.04
N THR A 140 -29.18 40.26 12.17
CA THR A 140 -28.34 39.40 13.00
C THR A 140 -29.24 38.41 13.76
N THR A 141 -29.17 37.13 13.42
CA THR A 141 -29.69 36.07 14.30
C THR A 141 -28.53 35.19 14.74
N SER A 142 -28.04 35.47 15.95
CA SER A 142 -27.11 34.63 16.68
C SER A 142 -27.80 33.34 17.13
N VAL A 143 -27.30 32.18 16.68
CA VAL A 143 -27.71 30.88 17.22
C VAL A 143 -26.81 30.53 18.41
N THR A 144 -27.42 30.55 19.59
CA THR A 144 -26.84 30.21 20.88
C THR A 144 -26.68 28.69 21.02
N LEU A 145 -25.46 28.22 21.29
CA LEU A 145 -25.20 26.84 21.73
C LEU A 145 -25.57 26.69 23.22
N LYS A 146 -26.34 25.66 23.57
CA LYS A 146 -26.53 25.20 24.96
C LYS A 146 -25.88 23.82 25.18
N PRO A 147 -25.39 23.52 26.39
CA PRO A 147 -24.42 22.45 26.61
C PRO A 147 -24.99 21.19 27.28
N SER A 148 -24.24 20.09 27.10
CA SER A 148 -24.03 18.95 28.00
C SER A 148 -25.17 17.98 28.33
N VAL A 149 -24.95 16.70 28.01
CA VAL A 149 -25.49 15.55 28.76
C VAL A 149 -24.35 14.54 28.98
N GLN A 150 -24.12 14.21 30.25
CA GLN A 150 -23.26 13.11 30.70
C GLN A 150 -24.00 11.77 30.57
N VAL A 151 -23.29 10.69 30.22
CA VAL A 151 -23.73 9.33 30.58
C VAL A 151 -22.53 8.49 31.04
N SER A 152 -22.82 7.73 32.09
CA SER A 152 -22.01 6.97 33.02
C SER A 152 -21.47 5.62 32.52
N SER A 153 -20.44 5.18 33.23
CA SER A 153 -19.76 3.88 33.24
C SER A 153 -20.70 2.67 33.46
N ILE A 154 -20.47 1.54 32.75
CA ILE A 154 -20.93 0.20 33.16
C ILE A 154 -19.84 -0.85 32.83
N LYS A 155 -19.54 -1.68 33.84
CA LYS A 155 -18.64 -2.85 33.83
C LYS A 155 -19.28 -4.07 33.15
N GLY A 156 -18.46 -4.80 32.38
CA GLY A 156 -18.26 -6.26 32.40
C GLY A 156 -19.38 -7.22 31.92
N LYS A 157 -19.02 -8.13 31.00
CA LYS A 157 -19.16 -9.59 31.17
C LYS A 157 -18.56 -10.39 29.99
N THR A 158 -18.05 -11.56 30.36
CA THR A 158 -17.45 -12.67 29.62
C THR A 158 -18.44 -13.37 28.66
N GLY A 159 -17.92 -13.95 27.57
CA GLY A 159 -18.65 -14.88 26.70
C GLY A 159 -17.70 -15.64 25.75
N GLU A 160 -17.81 -16.96 25.76
CA GLU A 160 -16.93 -17.98 25.20
C GLU A 160 -17.49 -18.57 23.88
N TYR A 161 -16.59 -19.10 23.04
CA TYR A 161 -16.71 -20.07 21.93
C TYR A 161 -17.53 -19.80 20.65
N GLY A 162 -16.88 -20.10 19.51
CA GLY A 162 -17.53 -20.52 18.27
C GLY A 162 -16.59 -20.50 17.04
N TYR A 163 -15.79 -21.55 16.85
CA TYR A 163 -14.98 -21.78 15.64
C TYR A 163 -15.79 -22.53 14.58
N THR A 164 -15.82 -22.02 13.35
CA THR A 164 -16.15 -22.77 12.13
C THR A 164 -15.30 -22.22 10.97
N PRO A 165 -14.50 -23.03 10.26
CA PRO A 165 -13.75 -22.56 9.11
C PRO A 165 -14.60 -22.70 7.84
N GLU A 166 -14.95 -21.58 7.21
CA GLU A 166 -15.57 -21.59 5.88
C GLU A 166 -14.51 -21.45 4.77
N THR A 167 -14.70 -22.29 3.76
CA THR A 167 -13.76 -22.59 2.68
C THR A 167 -13.80 -21.58 1.54
N LYS A 168 -12.60 -21.25 1.03
CA LYS A 168 -12.25 -20.97 -0.38
C LYS A 168 -12.97 -19.81 -1.08
N ASN A 169 -12.17 -18.83 -1.53
CA ASN A 169 -12.04 -18.53 -2.96
C ASN A 169 -10.82 -17.64 -3.21
N VAL A 170 -9.73 -18.26 -3.66
CA VAL A 170 -8.55 -17.56 -4.22
C VAL A 170 -8.85 -17.28 -5.69
N ARG A 171 -8.77 -16.00 -6.10
CA ARG A 171 -8.60 -15.61 -7.50
C ARG A 171 -7.24 -14.95 -7.64
N TYR A 172 -6.51 -15.41 -8.66
CA TYR A 172 -5.16 -15.01 -9.06
C TYR A 172 -5.03 -13.52 -9.35
#